data_AF-A0A6G1X3K2-F1
#
_entry.id   AF-A0A6G1X3K2-F1
#
_cell.length_a   1.000
_cell.length_b   1.000
_cell.length_c   1.000
_cell.angle_alpha   90.00
_cell.angle_beta   90.00
_cell.angle_gamma   90.00
#
_symmetry.space_group_name_H-M   'P 1'
#
loop_
_entity.id
_entity.type
_entity.pdbx_description
1 polymer ?
#
loop_
_entity_poly.entity_id
_entity_poly.type
_entity_poly.pdbx_seq_one_letter_code
_entity_poly.pdbx_strand_id
1 'polypeptide(L)'
;MFARNLETYQPQQEQQQTKVQVKVQKKQWISKGEKFLYSLFVGSVVAASVFIVSYSSSLDSVNRDVQELQTKIEEQTLVNNTLQAEVKQLSEPSRILEVAKKNGLNIQNSKVEQANLVR
;
A
#
# COMPACT_ATOMS: atom_id res chain seq x y z
N MET A 1 76.79 79.04 29.37
CA MET A 1 76.21 78.11 28.39
C MET A 1 75.91 76.80 29.10
N PHE A 2 74.62 76.47 29.16
CA PHE A 2 73.96 75.17 29.35
C PHE A 2 74.72 73.96 29.93
N ALA A 3 74.28 73.48 31.10
CA ALA A 3 74.11 72.05 31.37
C ALA A 3 72.83 71.85 32.18
N ARG A 4 71.85 71.22 31.54
CA ARG A 4 70.47 71.04 32.01
C ARG A 4 70.45 69.91 33.04
N ASN A 5 69.96 70.19 34.25
CA ASN A 5 69.61 69.16 35.22
C ASN A 5 68.48 68.31 34.62
N LEU A 6 68.67 66.98 34.58
CA LEU A 6 67.62 66.06 34.16
C LEU A 6 66.70 65.84 35.35
N GLU A 7 65.59 66.58 35.37
CA GLU A 7 64.47 66.34 36.26
C GLU A 7 63.88 64.96 35.99
N THR A 8 63.70 64.22 37.09
CA THR A 8 62.99 62.96 37.19
C THR A 8 61.60 63.08 36.57
N TYR A 9 61.35 62.32 35.50
CA TYR A 9 59.99 62.14 34.96
C TYR A 9 59.50 60.73 35.31
N GLN A 10 58.64 60.65 36.33
CA GLN A 10 57.70 59.54 36.47
C GLN A 10 56.35 59.98 35.91
N PRO A 11 55.84 59.34 34.84
CA PRO A 11 54.43 59.35 34.57
C PRO A 11 53.77 58.13 35.24
N GLN A 12 52.90 58.47 36.17
CA GLN A 12 51.99 57.61 36.89
C GLN A 12 50.79 57.27 35.99
N GLN A 13 50.44 55.97 35.95
CA GLN A 13 49.11 55.39 35.68
C GLN A 13 48.39 55.67 34.36
N GLU A 14 48.16 54.60 33.60
CA GLU A 14 46.78 54.22 33.28
C GLU A 14 46.63 52.71 33.51
N GLN A 15 45.76 52.34 34.45
CA GLN A 15 45.27 50.99 34.58
C GLN A 15 44.61 50.62 33.25
N GLN A 16 45.31 49.84 32.41
CA GLN A 16 44.61 49.04 31.42
C GLN A 16 43.77 48.05 32.21
N GLN A 17 42.53 48.44 32.52
CA GLN A 17 41.47 47.50 32.77
C GLN A 17 41.48 46.58 31.56
N THR A 18 42.05 45.39 31.72
CA THR A 18 41.90 44.31 30.77
C THR A 18 40.41 44.13 30.62
N LYS A 19 39.83 44.74 29.58
CA LYS A 19 38.47 44.43 29.14
C LYS A 19 38.55 42.97 28.77
N VAL A 20 38.20 42.11 29.73
CA VAL A 20 38.00 40.70 29.50
C VAL A 20 36.95 40.67 28.41
N GLN A 21 37.39 40.45 27.17
CA GLN A 21 36.48 40.22 26.07
C GLN A 21 35.80 38.90 26.40
N VAL A 22 34.68 39.00 27.12
CA VAL A 22 33.81 37.87 27.37
C VAL A 22 33.33 37.48 25.98
N LYS A 23 33.95 36.45 25.40
CA LYS A 23 33.49 35.85 24.16
C LYS A 23 32.07 35.40 24.43
N VAL A 24 31.12 36.21 23.97
CA VAL A 24 29.70 35.86 24.01
C VAL A 24 29.59 34.65 23.09
N GLN A 25 29.60 33.46 23.70
CA GLN A 25 29.40 32.19 23.00
C GLN A 25 28.07 32.33 22.26
N LYS A 26 28.13 32.46 20.93
CA LYS A 26 26.92 32.55 20.11
C LYS A 26 26.10 31.31 20.39
N LYS A 27 24.98 31.46 21.11
CA LYS A 27 24.08 30.36 21.45
C LYS A 27 23.59 29.77 20.14
N GLN A 28 24.15 28.63 19.74
CA GLN A 28 23.69 27.94 18.54
C GLN A 28 22.23 27.57 18.77
N TRP A 29 21.34 28.09 17.92
CA TRP A 29 19.89 27.98 18.08
C TRP A 29 19.40 26.52 17.98
N ILE A 30 20.25 25.62 17.47
CA ILE A 30 19.98 24.20 17.30
C ILE A 30 21.08 23.40 17.99
N SER A 31 20.67 22.52 18.91
CA SER A 31 21.55 21.56 19.58
C SER A 31 22.06 20.51 18.59
N LYS A 32 23.30 20.03 18.75
CA LYS A 32 23.87 19.00 17.85
C LYS A 32 23.04 17.70 17.85
N GLY A 33 22.40 17.36 18.97
CA GLY A 33 21.49 16.21 19.06
C GLY A 33 20.17 16.42 18.31
N GLU A 34 19.66 17.66 18.27
CA GLU A 34 18.42 17.98 17.56
C GLU A 34 18.58 17.83 16.05
N LYS A 35 19.74 18.25 15.49
CA LYS A 35 20.09 17.97 14.09
C LYS A 35 20.10 16.48 13.74
N PHE A 36 20.56 15.65 14.67
CA PHE A 36 20.57 14.19 14.47
C PHE A 36 19.16 13.62 14.46
N LEU A 37 18.29 14.07 15.38
CA LEU A 37 16.89 13.65 15.41
C LEU A 37 16.14 14.02 14.13
N TYR A 38 16.33 15.23 13.61
CA TYR A 38 15.74 15.61 12.31
C TYR A 38 16.27 14.75 11.16
N SER A 39 17.58 14.48 11.12
CA SER A 39 18.15 13.60 10.09
C SER A 39 17.60 12.17 10.17
N LEU A 40 17.45 11.63 11.38
CA LEU A 40 16.89 10.31 11.61
C LEU A 40 15.42 10.25 11.22
N PHE A 41 14.65 11.28 11.57
CA PHE A 41 13.24 11.40 11.22
C PHE A 41 13.05 11.46 9.71
N VAL A 42 13.80 12.32 9.02
CA VAL A 42 13.75 12.42 7.55
C VAL A 42 14.17 11.09 6.91
N GLY A 43 15.24 10.47 7.41
CA GLY A 43 15.68 9.15 6.93
C GLY A 43 14.63 8.06 7.13
N SER A 44 13.96 8.03 8.28
CA SER A 44 12.84 7.14 8.59
C SER A 44 11.68 7.33 7.62
N VAL A 45 11.27 8.56 7.37
CA VAL A 45 10.16 8.87 6.44
C VAL A 45 10.50 8.44 5.01
N VAL A 46 11.73 8.68 4.57
CA VAL A 46 12.20 8.24 3.25
C VAL A 46 12.22 6.71 3.15
N ALA A 47 12.77 6.03 4.17
CA ALA A 47 12.80 4.57 4.22
C ALA A 47 11.40 3.95 4.21
N ALA A 48 10.47 4.52 4.99
CA ALA A 48 9.07 4.10 5.00
C ALA A 48 8.40 4.30 3.63
N SER A 49 8.69 5.43 2.97
CA SER A 49 8.16 5.72 1.63
C SER A 49 8.68 4.73 0.59
N VAL A 50 9.97 4.40 0.62
CA VAL A 50 10.57 3.36 -0.24
C VAL A 50 9.95 2.00 0.05
N PHE A 51 9.72 1.66 1.32
CA PHE A 51 9.03 0.43 1.69
C PHE A 51 7.62 0.37 1.10
N ILE A 52 6.80 1.41 1.30
CA ILE A 52 5.43 1.46 0.79
C ILE A 52 5.41 1.33 -0.74
N VAL A 53 6.27 2.05 -1.45
CA VAL A 53 6.36 1.97 -2.92
C VAL A 53 6.87 0.59 -3.38
N SER A 54 7.83 0.00 -2.68
CA SER A 54 8.36 -1.33 -3.05
C SER A 54 7.29 -2.42 -2.91
N TYR A 55 6.44 -2.31 -1.88
CA TYR A 55 5.31 -3.22 -1.66
C TYR A 55 4.06 -2.86 -2.49
N SER A 56 4.01 -1.68 -3.12
CA SER A 56 2.88 -1.28 -3.97
C SER A 56 2.72 -2.17 -5.20
N SER A 57 3.81 -2.70 -5.75
CA SER A 57 3.80 -3.66 -6.87
C SER A 57 3.01 -4.93 -6.53
N SER A 58 3.07 -5.35 -5.25
CA SER A 58 2.31 -6.49 -4.73
C SER A 58 0.82 -6.17 -4.61
N LEU A 59 0.46 -4.89 -4.41
CA LEU A 59 -0.94 -4.46 -4.34
C LEU A 59 -1.59 -4.50 -5.73
N ASP A 60 -0.86 -4.06 -6.75
CA ASP A 60 -1.32 -4.11 -8.15
C ASP A 60 -1.46 -5.55 -8.65
N SER A 61 -0.52 -6.43 -8.29
CA SER A 61 -0.62 -7.85 -8.63
C SER A 61 -1.81 -8.51 -7.92
N VAL A 62 -2.00 -8.23 -6.63
CA VAL A 62 -3.13 -8.78 -5.87
C VAL A 62 -4.48 -8.31 -6.43
N ASN A 63 -4.61 -7.05 -6.80
CA ASN A 63 -5.86 -6.55 -7.38
C ASN A 63 -6.14 -7.18 -8.76
N ARG A 64 -5.10 -7.39 -9.56
CA ARG A 64 -5.21 -8.11 -10.85
C ARG A 64 -5.57 -9.57 -10.66
N ASP A 65 -4.94 -10.26 -9.71
CA ASP A 65 -5.23 -11.67 -9.40
C ASP A 65 -6.68 -11.84 -8.92
N VAL A 66 -7.16 -10.91 -8.08
CA VAL A 66 -8.55 -10.88 -7.62
C VAL A 66 -9.51 -10.65 -8.79
N GLN A 67 -9.18 -9.76 -9.72
CA GLN A 67 -9.98 -9.52 -10.91
C GLN A 67 -10.02 -10.75 -11.82
N GLU A 68 -8.88 -11.39 -12.07
CA GLU A 68 -8.78 -12.60 -12.88
C GLU A 68 -9.58 -13.77 -12.27
N LEU A 69 -9.48 -13.96 -10.95
CA LEU A 69 -10.25 -14.98 -10.24
C LEU A 69 -11.75 -14.72 -10.33
N GLN A 70 -12.20 -13.47 -10.18
CA GLN A 70 -13.62 -13.13 -10.35
C GLN A 70 -14.11 -13.45 -11.76
N THR A 71 -13.35 -13.10 -12.80
CA THR A 71 -13.70 -13.43 -14.19
C THR A 71 -13.81 -14.94 -14.39
N LYS A 72 -12.86 -15.73 -13.87
CA LYS A 72 -12.92 -17.20 -13.94
C LYS A 72 -14.15 -17.78 -13.24
N ILE A 73 -14.53 -17.23 -12.08
CA ILE A 73 -15.74 -17.66 -11.35
C ILE A 73 -16.99 -17.34 -12.17
N GLU A 74 -17.06 -16.17 -12.79
CA GLU A 74 -18.20 -15.76 -13.61
C GLU A 74 -18.34 -16.64 -14.86
N GLU A 75 -17.24 -16.90 -15.57
CA GLU A 75 -17.21 -17.84 -16.70
C GLU A 75 -17.66 -19.24 -16.28
N GLN A 76 -17.12 -19.77 -15.18
CA GLN A 76 -17.49 -21.10 -14.69
C GLN A 76 -18.97 -21.15 -14.26
N THR A 77 -19.51 -20.05 -13.72
CA THR A 77 -20.91 -19.94 -13.35
C THR A 77 -21.81 -19.96 -14.58
N LEU A 78 -21.45 -19.25 -15.65
CA LEU A 78 -22.17 -19.27 -16.92
C LEU A 78 -22.17 -20.66 -17.55
N VAL A 79 -21.03 -21.34 -17.56
CA VAL A 79 -20.91 -22.72 -18.06
C VAL A 79 -21.80 -23.66 -17.24
N ASN A 80 -21.77 -23.57 -15.91
CA ASN A 80 -22.63 -24.38 -15.06
C ASN A 80 -24.12 -24.12 -15.30
N ASN A 81 -24.52 -22.85 -15.41
CA ASN A 81 -25.92 -22.50 -15.69
C ASN A 81 -26.38 -23.02 -17.05
N THR A 82 -25.51 -22.95 -18.06
CA THR A 82 -25.80 -23.47 -19.40
C THR A 82 -25.98 -24.99 -19.36
N LEU A 83 -25.06 -25.71 -18.70
CA LEU A 83 -25.14 -27.17 -18.54
C LEU A 83 -26.40 -27.57 -17.76
N GLN A 84 -26.75 -26.85 -16.69
CA GLN A 84 -27.99 -27.12 -15.95
C GLN A 84 -29.24 -26.89 -16.80
N ALA A 85 -29.26 -25.84 -17.62
CA ALA A 85 -30.36 -25.57 -18.54
C ALA A 85 -30.47 -26.69 -19.59
N GLU A 86 -29.33 -27.16 -20.12
CA GLU A 86 -29.28 -28.27 -21.07
C GLU A 86 -29.80 -29.56 -20.42
N VAL A 87 -29.33 -29.92 -19.22
CA VAL A 87 -29.82 -31.09 -18.48
C VAL A 87 -31.33 -31.02 -18.28
N LYS A 88 -31.86 -29.85 -17.91
CA LYS A 88 -33.30 -29.64 -17.76
C LYS A 88 -34.02 -29.90 -19.08
N GLN A 89 -33.60 -29.24 -20.16
CA GLN A 89 -34.21 -29.41 -21.49
C GLN A 89 -34.13 -30.86 -22.00
N LEU A 90 -33.00 -31.54 -21.78
CA LEU A 90 -32.80 -32.92 -22.20
C LEU A 90 -33.65 -33.90 -21.39
N SER A 91 -33.90 -33.61 -20.12
CA SER A 91 -34.68 -34.43 -19.19
C SER A 91 -36.17 -34.10 -19.19
N GLU A 92 -36.60 -33.05 -19.89
CA GLU A 92 -38.01 -32.68 -20.00
C GLU A 92 -38.82 -33.85 -20.59
N PRO A 93 -39.89 -34.31 -19.89
CA PRO A 93 -40.68 -35.46 -20.35
C PRO A 93 -41.27 -35.27 -21.74
N SER A 94 -41.69 -34.05 -22.08
CA SER A 94 -42.21 -33.70 -23.40
C SER A 94 -41.21 -34.01 -24.52
N ARG A 95 -39.95 -33.62 -24.32
CA ARG A 95 -38.84 -33.86 -25.25
C ARG A 95 -38.50 -35.34 -25.35
N ILE A 96 -38.47 -36.07 -24.24
CA ILE A 96 -38.25 -37.51 -24.22
C ILE A 96 -39.36 -38.24 -25.01
N LEU A 97 -40.62 -37.87 -24.79
CA LEU A 97 -41.77 -38.45 -25.50
C LEU A 97 -41.76 -38.10 -27.00
N GLU A 98 -41.32 -36.89 -27.36
CA GLU A 98 -41.14 -36.49 -28.76
C GLU A 98 -40.07 -37.33 -29.45
N VAL A 99 -38.91 -37.52 -28.81
CA VAL A 99 -37.83 -38.38 -29.32
C VAL A 99 -38.30 -39.83 -29.44
N ALA A 100 -39.01 -40.36 -28.45
CA ALA A 100 -39.57 -41.72 -28.50
C ALA A 100 -40.53 -41.90 -29.69
N LYS A 101 -41.45 -40.96 -29.91
CA LYS A 101 -42.40 -40.99 -31.05
C LYS A 101 -41.68 -40.94 -32.39
N LYS A 102 -40.66 -40.07 -32.54
CA LYS A 102 -39.84 -40.00 -33.77
C LYS A 102 -39.13 -41.31 -34.08
N ASN A 103 -38.77 -42.09 -33.05
CA ASN A 103 -38.15 -43.40 -33.19
C ASN A 103 -39.15 -44.57 -33.27
N GLY A 104 -40.44 -44.29 -33.49
CA GLY A 104 -41.46 -45.31 -33.74
C GLY A 104 -42.15 -45.89 -32.50
N LEU A 105 -41.93 -45.33 -31.30
CA LEU A 105 -42.73 -45.70 -30.12
C LEU A 105 -44.10 -45.02 -30.14
N ASN A 106 -45.17 -45.81 -30.15
CA ASN A 106 -46.54 -45.33 -30.02
C ASN A 106 -46.98 -45.29 -28.54
N ILE A 107 -46.90 -44.12 -27.92
CA ILE A 107 -47.24 -43.93 -26.49
C ILE A 107 -48.76 -43.72 -26.35
N GLN A 108 -49.49 -44.73 -25.88
CA GLN A 108 -50.93 -44.63 -25.62
C GLN A 108 -51.22 -44.04 -24.24
N ASN A 109 -51.26 -42.69 -24.10
CA ASN A 109 -51.81 -41.90 -22.97
C ASN A 109 -51.74 -42.52 -21.54
N SER A 110 -50.70 -43.30 -21.26
CA SER A 110 -50.53 -43.97 -19.99
C SER A 110 -49.84 -42.99 -19.07
N LYS A 111 -50.61 -42.53 -18.09
CA LYS A 111 -50.26 -41.67 -16.97
C LYS A 111 -48.75 -41.69 -16.68
N VAL A 112 -48.05 -40.66 -17.14
CA VAL A 112 -46.61 -40.48 -16.91
C VAL A 112 -46.41 -40.18 -15.44
N GLU A 113 -46.06 -41.19 -14.64
CA GLU A 113 -45.59 -40.95 -13.28
C GLU A 113 -44.22 -40.27 -13.35
N GLN A 114 -44.13 -39.07 -12.78
CA GLN A 114 -42.87 -38.37 -12.64
C GLN A 114 -42.01 -39.18 -11.66
N ALA A 115 -41.02 -39.91 -12.19
CA ALA A 115 -40.01 -40.59 -11.40
C ALA A 115 -39.01 -39.58 -10.83
N ASN A 116 -39.46 -38.69 -9.94
CA ASN A 116 -38.59 -37.85 -9.14
C ASN A 116 -38.60 -38.36 -7.71
N LEU A 117 -37.86 -39.46 -7.50
CA LEU A 117 -37.52 -40.01 -6.19
C LEU A 117 -36.04 -40.36 -6.20
N VAL A 118 -35.16 -39.36 -6.24
CA VAL A 118 -33.77 -39.53 -5.79
C VAL A 118 -33.33 -38.27 -5.04
N ARG A 119 -33.08 -38.49 -3.74
CA ARG A 119 -32.44 -37.68 -2.67
C ARG A 119 -32.04 -36.23 -2.95
#